data_AF-A0A4U0WUH5-F1
#
_entry.id   AF-A0A4U0WUH5-F1
#
_cell.length_a   1.000
_cell.length_b   1.000
_cell.length_c   1.000
_cell.angle_alpha   90.00
_cell.angle_beta   90.00
_cell.angle_gamma   90.00
#
_symmetry.space_group_name_H-M   'P 1'
#
loop_
_entity.id
_entity.type
_entity.pdbx_description
1 polymer ?
#
loop_
_entity_poly.entity_id
_entity_poly.type
_entity_poly.pdbx_seq_one_letter_code
_entity_poly.pdbx_strand_id
1 'polypeptide(L)'
;MADAEIEEMRRRMTEAAQADTDARANNRPAMHKLKMLPEVVALLNRNTLTNSLVDPDINLLEAVRFFLEPLNDGSLPAYNIQRDLFGCLSRLPITKDALIASGVGKVTLFYTKSKRPEQAIKRQAEKLLGEWTRPILKRSDDYRKREFVEANYDPNAPTSRAHHPATATSRAALARAAALAPPALTNRARVDGTTQSYTIVPRNNLAAQQDPLAGARRMGASGEDAFRKMKARGMGGGRGGRR
;
A
#
# COMPACT_ATOMS: atom_id res chain seq x y z
N MET A 1 -10.47 -10.69 35.12
CA MET A 1 -11.22 -11.93 34.77
C MET A 1 -11.14 -12.21 33.27
N ALA A 2 -11.43 -11.24 32.41
CA ALA A 2 -11.31 -11.40 30.95
C ALA A 2 -9.90 -11.76 30.46
N ASP A 3 -8.86 -11.10 31.00
CA ASP A 3 -7.48 -11.33 30.52
C ASP A 3 -6.98 -12.75 30.84
N ALA A 4 -7.39 -13.31 31.99
CA ALA A 4 -7.08 -14.69 32.36
C ALA A 4 -7.77 -15.73 31.44
N GLU A 5 -9.00 -15.45 30.99
CA GLU A 5 -9.69 -16.30 30.01
C GLU A 5 -8.95 -16.28 28.66
N ILE A 6 -8.46 -15.11 28.24
CA ILE A 6 -7.72 -14.95 26.99
C ILE A 6 -6.34 -15.60 27.07
N GLU A 7 -5.65 -15.48 28.21
CA GLU A 7 -4.37 -16.14 28.43
C GLU A 7 -4.51 -17.67 28.44
N GLU A 8 -5.56 -18.19 29.08
CA GLU A 8 -5.90 -19.61 29.03
C GLU A 8 -6.18 -20.08 27.60
N MET A 9 -6.94 -19.28 26.83
CA MET A 9 -7.18 -19.55 25.40
C MET A 9 -5.87 -19.58 24.62
N ARG A 10 -4.98 -18.61 24.85
CA ARG A 10 -3.66 -18.56 24.19
C ARG A 10 -2.88 -19.84 24.47
N ARG A 11 -2.81 -20.29 25.73
CA ARG A 11 -2.10 -21.52 26.10
C ARG A 11 -2.68 -22.74 25.39
N ARG A 12 -4.00 -22.93 25.43
CA ARG A 12 -4.66 -24.05 24.74
C ARG A 12 -4.49 -24.02 23.22
N MET A 13 -4.50 -22.84 22.62
CA MET A 13 -4.20 -22.70 21.19
C MET A 13 -2.75 -23.10 20.88
N THR A 14 -1.78 -22.64 21.67
CA THR A 14 -0.37 -23.03 21.47
C THR A 14 -0.17 -24.53 21.62
N GLU A 15 -0.77 -25.15 22.64
CA GLU A 15 -0.74 -26.60 22.85
C GLU A 15 -1.39 -27.36 21.66
N ALA A 16 -2.53 -26.90 21.15
CA ALA A 16 -3.19 -27.51 20.00
C ALA A 16 -2.35 -27.41 18.71
N ALA A 17 -1.63 -26.30 18.52
CA ALA A 17 -0.72 -26.12 17.39
C ALA A 17 0.50 -27.05 17.48
N GLN A 18 1.09 -27.18 18.68
CA GLN A 18 2.18 -28.10 18.98
C GLN A 18 1.75 -29.57 18.80
N ALA A 19 0.64 -29.97 19.42
CA ALA A 19 0.09 -31.32 19.31
C ALA A 19 -0.21 -31.73 17.85
N ASP A 20 -0.67 -30.80 17.01
CA ASP A 20 -0.82 -31.07 15.58
C ASP A 20 0.50 -31.22 14.84
N THR A 21 1.54 -30.49 15.25
CA THR A 21 2.89 -30.62 14.70
C THR A 21 3.48 -31.99 15.05
N ASP A 22 3.34 -32.39 16.31
CA ASP A 22 3.77 -33.70 16.82
C ASP A 22 2.97 -34.84 16.19
N ALA A 23 1.66 -34.68 16.02
CA ALA A 23 0.82 -35.67 15.33
C ALA A 23 1.33 -35.89 13.90
N ARG A 24 1.62 -34.83 13.15
CA ARG A 24 2.18 -34.95 11.78
C ARG A 24 3.57 -35.55 11.78
N ALA A 25 4.44 -35.17 12.71
CA ALA A 25 5.78 -35.77 12.84
C ALA A 25 5.71 -37.29 13.08
N ASN A 26 4.68 -37.74 13.80
CA ASN A 26 4.38 -39.15 14.05
C ASN A 26 3.49 -39.80 12.96
N ASN A 27 3.30 -39.16 11.80
CA ASN A 27 2.44 -39.62 10.71
C ASN A 27 0.97 -39.90 11.11
N ARG A 28 0.46 -39.18 12.12
CA ARG A 28 -0.94 -39.23 12.55
C ARG A 28 -1.72 -38.01 12.04
N PRO A 29 -3.03 -38.14 11.78
CA PRO A 29 -3.86 -37.01 11.38
C PRO A 29 -3.89 -35.90 12.44
N ALA A 30 -3.64 -34.66 12.00
CA ALA A 30 -3.67 -33.46 12.85
C ALA A 30 -5.07 -32.83 12.83
N MET A 31 -5.80 -32.94 13.93
CA MET A 31 -7.20 -32.50 14.07
C MET A 31 -7.40 -31.48 15.20
N HIS A 32 -6.37 -31.20 16.01
CA HIS A 32 -6.51 -30.39 17.22
C HIS A 32 -6.80 -28.93 16.89
N LYS A 33 -6.12 -28.33 15.90
CA LYS A 33 -6.42 -26.97 15.43
C LYS A 33 -7.84 -26.85 14.88
N LEU A 34 -8.30 -27.85 14.14
CA LEU A 34 -9.65 -27.86 13.57
C LEU A 34 -10.73 -27.98 14.66
N LYS A 35 -10.51 -28.80 15.68
CA LYS A 35 -11.44 -28.97 16.81
C LYS A 35 -11.55 -27.70 17.65
N MET A 36 -10.45 -26.98 17.84
CA MET A 36 -10.41 -25.72 18.62
C MET A 36 -10.97 -24.52 17.85
N LEU A 37 -11.01 -24.57 16.51
CA LEU A 37 -11.35 -23.43 15.67
C LEU A 37 -12.69 -22.74 16.03
N PRO A 38 -13.82 -23.46 16.26
CA PRO A 38 -15.09 -22.81 16.57
C PRO A 38 -15.05 -21.99 17.86
N GLU A 39 -14.32 -22.49 18.86
CA GLU A 39 -14.16 -21.83 20.15
C GLU A 39 -13.31 -20.55 20.03
N VAL A 40 -12.21 -20.63 19.27
CA VAL A 40 -11.34 -19.48 18.97
C VAL A 40 -12.10 -18.41 18.21
N VAL A 41 -12.86 -18.79 17.18
CA VAL A 41 -13.67 -17.87 16.38
C VAL A 41 -14.76 -17.21 17.22
N ALA A 42 -15.39 -17.95 18.14
CA ALA A 42 -16.38 -17.40 19.05
C ALA A 42 -15.76 -16.33 19.96
N LEU A 43 -14.57 -16.58 20.51
CA LEU A 43 -13.85 -15.63 21.37
C LEU A 43 -13.40 -14.39 20.59
N LEU A 44 -12.83 -14.56 19.39
CA LEU A 44 -12.36 -13.44 18.55
C LEU A 44 -13.50 -12.52 18.06
N ASN A 45 -14.73 -13.02 17.97
CA ASN A 45 -15.89 -12.23 17.59
C ASN A 45 -16.57 -11.51 18.77
N ARG A 46 -16.09 -11.67 20.02
CA ARG A 46 -16.66 -10.95 21.17
C ARG A 46 -16.19 -9.50 21.17
N ASN A 47 -17.08 -8.57 20.86
CA ASN A 47 -16.81 -7.13 20.85
C ASN A 47 -16.38 -6.57 22.22
N THR A 48 -16.82 -7.19 23.31
CA THR A 48 -16.44 -6.77 24.68
C THR A 48 -14.97 -7.02 24.99
N LEU A 49 -14.35 -7.98 24.31
CA LEU A 49 -12.95 -8.38 24.55
C LEU A 49 -11.98 -7.76 23.54
N THR A 50 -12.46 -7.02 22.53
CA THR A 50 -11.65 -6.55 21.40
C THR A 50 -10.36 -5.83 21.82
N ASN A 51 -10.41 -4.99 22.85
CA ASN A 51 -9.21 -4.30 23.35
C ASN A 51 -8.21 -5.27 23.98
N SER A 52 -8.65 -6.18 24.86
CA SER A 52 -7.80 -7.21 25.46
C SER A 52 -7.26 -8.21 24.43
N LEU A 53 -7.99 -8.48 23.35
CA LEU A 53 -7.55 -9.41 22.29
C LEU A 53 -6.39 -8.85 21.45
N VAL A 54 -6.28 -7.53 21.33
CA VAL A 54 -5.24 -6.83 20.58
C VAL A 54 -4.11 -6.36 21.51
N ASP A 55 -4.24 -6.57 22.82
CA ASP A 55 -3.23 -6.16 23.79
C ASP A 55 -1.88 -6.86 23.53
N PRO A 56 -0.77 -6.10 23.32
CA PRO A 56 0.55 -6.69 23.12
C PRO A 56 1.04 -7.52 24.31
N ASP A 57 0.57 -7.26 25.53
CA ASP A 57 1.04 -7.96 26.72
C ASP A 57 0.42 -9.37 26.84
N ILE A 58 -0.85 -9.53 26.45
CA ILE A 58 -1.54 -10.82 26.44
C ILE A 58 -1.11 -11.64 25.21
N ASN A 59 -0.95 -10.98 24.06
CA ASN A 59 -0.41 -11.54 22.82
C ASN A 59 -1.14 -12.80 22.29
N LEU A 60 -2.48 -12.84 22.36
CA LEU A 60 -3.28 -13.94 21.77
C LEU A 60 -3.01 -14.10 20.25
N LEU A 61 -2.73 -12.99 19.56
CA LEU A 61 -2.45 -12.96 18.12
C LEU A 61 -1.20 -13.79 17.75
N GLU A 62 -0.28 -14.03 18.67
CA GLU A 62 0.83 -14.97 18.46
C GLU A 62 0.32 -16.42 18.26
N ALA A 63 -0.66 -16.84 19.07
CA ALA A 63 -1.27 -18.15 18.90
C ALA A 63 -2.03 -18.25 17.56
N VAL A 64 -2.67 -17.16 17.13
CA VAL A 64 -3.30 -17.06 15.80
C VAL A 64 -2.25 -17.18 14.68
N ARG A 65 -1.07 -16.59 14.86
CA ARG A 65 0.06 -16.75 13.93
C ARG A 65 0.43 -18.23 13.80
N PHE A 66 0.59 -18.98 14.89
CA PHE A 66 0.94 -20.42 14.82
C PHE A 66 -0.11 -21.25 14.07
N PHE A 67 -1.39 -20.87 14.11
CA PHE A 67 -2.43 -21.54 13.32
C PHE A 67 -2.32 -21.27 11.82
N LEU A 68 -1.80 -20.10 11.45
CA LEU A 68 -1.65 -19.66 10.07
C LEU A 68 -0.29 -19.98 9.46
N GLU A 69 0.71 -20.32 10.28
CA GLU A 69 2.05 -20.60 9.80
C GLU A 69 2.10 -21.78 8.83
N PRO A 70 2.87 -21.64 7.73
CA PRO A 70 3.12 -22.76 6.85
C PRO A 70 3.93 -23.82 7.60
N LEU A 71 3.67 -25.08 7.26
CA LEU A 71 4.39 -26.20 7.83
C LEU A 71 5.79 -26.34 7.26
N ASN A 72 6.57 -27.29 7.79
CA ASN A 72 7.92 -27.62 7.34
C ASN A 72 8.00 -28.07 5.86
N ASP A 73 6.94 -28.70 5.35
CA ASP A 73 6.74 -29.04 3.93
C ASP A 73 6.21 -27.85 3.09
N GLY A 74 6.06 -26.70 3.73
CA GLY A 74 5.44 -25.48 3.23
C GLY A 74 3.92 -25.58 3.06
N SER A 75 3.30 -26.70 3.43
CA SER A 75 1.84 -26.87 3.28
C SER A 75 1.12 -25.85 4.15
N LEU A 76 -0.03 -25.40 3.68
CA LEU A 76 -0.84 -24.46 4.43
C LEU A 76 -1.75 -25.22 5.40
N PRO A 77 -2.19 -24.57 6.50
CA PRO A 77 -3.28 -25.08 7.32
C PRO A 77 -4.56 -25.26 6.50
N ALA A 78 -5.53 -26.00 7.04
CA ALA A 78 -6.80 -26.25 6.36
C ALA A 78 -7.52 -24.95 5.95
N TYR A 79 -8.23 -24.98 4.83
CA TYR A 79 -8.93 -23.81 4.27
C TYR A 79 -9.86 -23.13 5.29
N ASN A 80 -10.60 -23.90 6.08
CA ASN A 80 -11.51 -23.38 7.10
C ASN A 80 -10.77 -22.53 8.14
N ILE A 81 -9.58 -22.95 8.57
CA ILE A 81 -8.74 -22.19 9.50
C ILE A 81 -8.33 -20.86 8.86
N GLN A 82 -7.88 -20.90 7.60
CA GLN A 82 -7.48 -19.69 6.88
C GLN A 82 -8.65 -18.70 6.77
N ARG A 83 -9.80 -19.16 6.24
CA ARG A 83 -11.00 -18.34 6.01
C ARG A 83 -11.49 -17.69 7.29
N ASP A 84 -11.63 -18.47 8.37
CA ASP A 84 -12.26 -17.99 9.59
C ASP A 84 -11.31 -17.07 10.37
N LEU A 85 -10.00 -17.38 10.43
CA LEU A 85 -9.02 -16.52 11.11
C LEU A 85 -8.78 -15.21 10.37
N PHE A 86 -8.59 -15.24 9.04
CA PHE A 86 -8.49 -13.99 8.26
C PHE A 86 -9.79 -13.19 8.33
N GLY A 87 -10.95 -13.86 8.43
CA GLY A 87 -12.26 -13.25 8.67
C GLY A 87 -12.36 -12.52 10.01
N CYS A 88 -11.76 -13.08 11.07
CA CYS A 88 -11.72 -12.43 12.38
C CYS A 88 -10.70 -11.27 12.40
N LEU A 89 -9.51 -11.48 11.83
CA LEU A 89 -8.44 -10.49 11.79
C LEU A 89 -8.85 -9.20 11.05
N SER A 90 -9.76 -9.28 10.08
CA SER A 90 -10.27 -8.10 9.36
C SER A 90 -11.24 -7.23 10.15
N ARG A 91 -11.75 -7.73 11.29
CA ARG A 91 -12.65 -7.00 12.18
C ARG A 91 -11.93 -6.39 13.38
N LEU A 92 -10.75 -6.90 13.71
CA LEU A 92 -9.98 -6.47 14.87
C LEU A 92 -9.16 -5.20 14.54
N PRO A 93 -9.17 -4.18 15.42
CA PRO A 93 -8.39 -2.97 15.24
C PRO A 93 -6.92 -3.21 15.65
N ILE A 94 -6.16 -3.96 14.83
CA ILE A 94 -4.78 -4.33 15.15
C ILE A 94 -3.86 -3.11 15.13
N THR A 95 -3.22 -2.82 16.26
CA THR A 95 -2.25 -1.73 16.40
C THR A 95 -0.85 -2.14 15.93
N LYS A 96 0.03 -1.15 15.70
CA LYS A 96 1.43 -1.40 15.32
C LYS A 96 2.14 -2.28 16.34
N ASP A 97 1.94 -2.04 17.62
CA ASP A 97 2.67 -2.72 18.70
C ASP A 97 2.21 -4.19 18.82
N ALA A 98 0.90 -4.43 18.73
CA ALA A 98 0.33 -5.77 18.66
C ALA A 98 0.85 -6.57 17.44
N LEU A 99 1.01 -5.91 16.29
CA LEU A 99 1.55 -6.54 15.08
C LEU A 99 3.02 -6.96 15.25
N ILE A 100 3.80 -6.14 15.96
CA ILE A 100 5.22 -6.42 16.24
C ILE A 100 5.34 -7.57 17.26
N ALA A 101 4.58 -7.50 18.36
CA ALA A 101 4.60 -8.51 19.43
C ALA A 101 4.16 -9.90 18.93
N SER A 102 3.07 -9.96 18.15
CA SER A 102 2.53 -11.23 17.65
C SER A 102 3.25 -11.80 16.43
N GLY A 103 3.86 -10.93 15.61
CA GLY A 103 4.47 -11.33 14.34
C GLY A 103 3.47 -11.79 13.26
N VAL A 104 2.16 -11.62 13.45
CA VAL A 104 1.12 -12.06 12.48
C VAL A 104 1.25 -11.36 11.12
N GLY A 105 1.88 -10.18 11.06
CA GLY A 105 2.18 -9.49 9.81
C GLY A 105 3.11 -10.29 8.89
N LYS A 106 4.08 -11.01 9.45
CA LYS A 106 5.04 -11.83 8.67
C LYS A 106 4.33 -12.98 7.96
N VAL A 107 3.45 -13.67 8.68
CA VAL A 107 2.67 -14.77 8.10
C VAL A 107 1.70 -14.24 7.04
N THR A 108 1.03 -13.11 7.32
CA THR A 108 0.11 -12.50 6.35
C THR A 108 0.83 -12.11 5.04
N LEU A 109 2.05 -11.57 5.12
CA LEU A 109 2.90 -11.31 3.96
C LEU A 109 3.27 -12.59 3.19
N PHE A 110 3.45 -13.72 3.88
CA PHE A 110 3.68 -14.99 3.22
C PHE A 110 2.46 -15.43 2.38
N TYR A 111 1.24 -15.25 2.89
CA TYR A 111 0.01 -15.57 2.13
C TYR A 111 -0.15 -14.72 0.87
N THR A 112 0.30 -13.46 0.86
CA THR A 112 0.23 -12.62 -0.35
C THR A 112 1.24 -13.05 -1.42
N LYS A 113 2.39 -13.58 -1.02
CA LYS A 113 3.44 -14.03 -1.95
C LYS A 113 3.24 -15.46 -2.43
N SER A 114 2.65 -16.32 -1.61
CA SER A 114 2.45 -17.73 -1.93
C SER A 114 1.44 -17.93 -3.07
N LYS A 115 1.64 -19.00 -3.86
CA LYS A 115 0.70 -19.47 -4.88
C LYS A 115 -0.25 -20.55 -4.35
N ARG A 116 -0.02 -21.05 -3.14
CA ARG A 116 -0.78 -22.12 -2.49
C ARG A 116 -2.17 -21.72 -1.97
N PRO A 117 -2.40 -20.51 -1.40
CA PRO A 117 -3.72 -20.16 -0.88
C PRO A 117 -4.69 -19.83 -2.01
N GLU A 118 -5.98 -20.01 -1.75
CA GLU A 118 -7.02 -19.60 -2.68
C GLU A 118 -7.02 -18.08 -2.92
N GLN A 119 -7.50 -17.67 -4.10
CA GLN A 119 -7.54 -16.26 -4.49
C GLN A 119 -8.35 -15.39 -3.50
N ALA A 120 -9.41 -15.93 -2.90
CA ALA A 120 -10.22 -15.22 -1.90
C ALA A 120 -9.40 -14.89 -0.64
N ILE A 121 -8.68 -15.88 -0.10
CA ILE A 121 -7.80 -15.72 1.07
C ILE A 121 -6.66 -14.75 0.74
N LYS A 122 -6.07 -14.89 -0.45
CA LYS A 122 -4.99 -14.01 -0.90
C LYS A 122 -5.41 -12.55 -0.95
N ARG A 123 -6.57 -12.25 -1.53
CA ARG A 123 -7.14 -10.88 -1.56
C ARG A 123 -7.37 -10.34 -0.15
N GLN A 124 -7.82 -11.17 0.78
CA GLN A 124 -8.04 -10.78 2.16
C GLN A 124 -6.73 -10.47 2.89
N ALA A 125 -5.70 -11.30 2.69
CA ALA A 125 -4.36 -11.04 3.21
C ALA A 125 -3.73 -9.76 2.63
N GLU A 126 -3.91 -9.49 1.33
CA GLU A 126 -3.43 -8.26 0.68
C GLU A 126 -4.12 -7.01 1.25
N LYS A 127 -5.44 -7.09 1.47
CA LYS A 127 -6.21 -6.01 2.10
C LYS A 127 -5.71 -5.72 3.52
N LEU A 128 -5.61 -6.76 4.36
CA LEU A 128 -5.13 -6.65 5.75
C LEU A 128 -3.72 -6.09 5.82
N LEU A 129 -2.81 -6.60 4.98
CA LEU A 129 -1.44 -6.10 4.90
C LEU A 129 -1.41 -4.61 4.53
N GLY A 130 -2.25 -4.18 3.59
CA GLY A 130 -2.42 -2.78 3.26
C GLY A 130 -2.88 -1.96 4.47
N GLU A 131 -3.96 -2.38 5.14
CA GLU A 131 -4.52 -1.69 6.31
C GLU A 131 -3.50 -1.52 7.43
N TRP A 132 -2.73 -2.56 7.77
CA TRP A 132 -1.74 -2.49 8.86
C TRP A 132 -0.47 -1.72 8.49
N THR A 133 -0.02 -1.80 7.23
CA THR A 133 1.24 -1.12 6.82
C THR A 133 1.04 0.36 6.51
N ARG A 134 -0.16 0.79 6.12
CA ARG A 134 -0.45 2.19 5.75
C ARG A 134 -0.13 3.21 6.86
N PRO A 135 -0.58 3.05 8.12
CA PRO A 135 -0.23 3.98 9.20
C PRO A 135 1.27 4.05 9.46
N ILE A 136 1.97 2.91 9.32
CA ILE A 136 3.42 2.81 9.54
C ILE A 136 4.20 3.56 8.46
N LEU A 137 3.77 3.43 7.20
CA LEU A 137 4.41 4.08 6.05
C LEU A 137 3.95 5.52 5.83
N LYS A 138 3.04 6.05 6.67
CA LYS A 138 2.38 7.36 6.50
C LYS A 138 1.72 7.54 5.12
N ARG A 139 1.21 6.45 4.52
CA ARG A 139 0.52 6.46 3.23
C ARG A 139 -0.99 6.48 3.45
N SER A 140 -1.69 7.42 2.81
CA SER A 140 -3.15 7.50 2.90
C SER A 140 -3.85 6.54 1.91
N ASP A 141 -5.02 6.03 2.27
CA ASP A 141 -5.94 5.38 1.33
C ASP A 141 -6.81 6.36 0.56
N ASP A 142 -6.89 7.60 1.04
CA ASP A 142 -7.63 8.64 0.36
C ASP A 142 -6.94 8.95 -0.97
N TYR A 143 -7.58 8.55 -2.08
CA TYR A 143 -7.09 8.80 -3.44
C TYR A 143 -6.83 10.29 -3.66
N ARG A 144 -7.58 11.19 -3.02
CA ARG A 144 -7.43 12.64 -3.14
C ARG A 144 -6.14 13.16 -2.52
N LYS A 145 -5.57 12.44 -1.57
CA LYS A 145 -4.32 12.78 -0.87
C LYS A 145 -3.11 12.09 -1.46
N ARG A 146 -3.27 11.36 -2.58
CA ARG A 146 -2.14 10.76 -3.28
C ARG A 146 -1.33 11.88 -3.92
N GLU A 147 -0.09 12.04 -3.46
CA GLU A 147 0.88 12.89 -4.13
C GLU A 147 1.38 12.16 -5.38
N PHE A 148 1.11 12.74 -6.54
CA PHE A 148 1.63 12.26 -7.81
C PHE A 148 2.91 13.02 -8.14
N VAL A 149 3.91 12.32 -8.68
CA VAL A 149 5.08 12.99 -9.23
C VAL A 149 4.64 13.73 -10.49
N GLU A 150 4.79 15.03 -10.49
CA GLU A 150 4.47 15.87 -11.65
C GLU A 150 5.71 16.07 -12.51
N ALA A 151 5.59 15.89 -13.83
CA ALA A 151 6.63 16.26 -14.77
C ALA A 151 6.26 17.56 -15.48
N ASN A 152 7.24 18.45 -15.63
CA ASN A 152 7.10 19.61 -16.50
C ASN A 152 7.26 19.14 -17.96
N TYR A 153 6.25 19.39 -18.79
CA TYR A 153 6.29 19.04 -20.20
C TYR A 153 6.91 20.19 -20.98
N ASP A 154 8.11 19.99 -21.51
CA ASP A 154 8.76 20.93 -22.41
C ASP A 154 8.43 20.55 -23.87
N PRO A 155 7.65 21.36 -24.62
CA PRO A 155 7.30 21.08 -26.01
C PRO A 155 8.50 21.18 -26.98
N ASN A 156 9.58 21.85 -26.59
CA ASN A 156 10.80 21.99 -27.38
C ASN A 156 11.89 20.98 -26.99
N ALA A 157 11.71 20.27 -25.88
CA ALA A 157 12.60 19.17 -25.54
C ALA A 157 12.42 18.06 -26.59
N PRO A 158 13.53 17.53 -27.17
CA PRO A 158 13.42 16.40 -28.06
C PRO A 158 12.70 15.29 -27.28
N THR A 159 11.58 14.80 -27.83
CA THR A 159 10.85 13.69 -27.23
C THR A 159 11.80 12.51 -27.21
N SER A 160 12.48 12.32 -26.10
CA SER A 160 13.19 11.11 -25.75
C SER A 160 12.11 10.05 -25.57
N ARG A 161 11.62 9.50 -26.68
CA ARG A 161 11.08 8.15 -26.69
C ARG A 161 12.24 7.29 -26.26
N ALA A 162 12.39 7.11 -24.95
CA ALA A 162 13.23 6.09 -24.37
C ALA A 162 12.63 4.72 -24.76
N HIS A 163 12.71 4.38 -26.04
CA HIS A 163 13.16 3.05 -26.38
C HIS A 163 14.50 2.92 -25.68
N HIS A 164 14.62 1.97 -24.76
CA HIS A 164 15.91 1.46 -24.35
C HIS A 164 16.83 1.49 -25.57
N PRO A 165 18.04 2.08 -25.50
CA PRO A 165 18.97 2.02 -26.60
C PRO A 165 19.40 0.56 -26.70
N ALA A 166 18.59 -0.23 -27.40
CA ALA A 166 19.03 -1.44 -28.04
C ALA A 166 20.19 -0.99 -28.92
N THR A 167 21.42 -1.23 -28.45
CA THR A 167 22.65 -0.99 -29.22
C THR A 167 22.46 -1.55 -30.63
N ALA A 168 23.09 -0.96 -31.65
CA ALA A 168 22.97 -1.44 -33.03
C ALA A 168 23.17 -2.96 -33.14
N THR A 169 24.06 -3.52 -32.32
CA THR A 169 24.32 -4.95 -32.13
C THR A 169 23.09 -5.73 -31.66
N SER A 170 22.36 -5.24 -30.66
CA SER A 170 21.14 -5.90 -30.17
C SER A 170 19.98 -5.84 -31.17
N ARG A 171 19.85 -4.74 -31.94
CA ARG A 171 18.87 -4.65 -33.04
C ARG A 171 19.18 -5.63 -34.17
N ALA A 172 20.45 -5.73 -34.56
CA ALA A 172 20.91 -6.69 -35.56
C ALA A 172 20.72 -8.14 -35.08
N ALA A 173 20.99 -8.43 -33.81
CA ALA A 173 20.78 -9.75 -33.21
C ALA A 173 19.29 -10.15 -33.20
N LEU A 174 18.39 -9.22 -32.82
CA LEU A 174 16.95 -9.44 -32.84
C LEU A 174 16.42 -9.64 -34.27
N ALA A 175 16.91 -8.88 -35.25
CA ALA A 175 16.54 -9.03 -36.65
C ALA A 175 17.00 -10.39 -37.21
N ARG A 176 18.22 -10.83 -36.87
CA ARG A 176 18.75 -12.14 -37.28
C ARG A 176 17.98 -13.28 -36.63
N ALA A 177 17.64 -13.17 -35.34
CA ALA A 177 16.82 -14.14 -34.63
C ALA A 177 15.40 -14.23 -35.22
N ALA A 178 14.81 -13.09 -35.62
CA ALA A 178 13.52 -13.05 -36.28
C ALA A 178 13.54 -13.68 -37.68
N ALA A 179 14.63 -13.50 -38.44
CA ALA A 179 14.79 -14.10 -39.77
C ALA A 179 15.03 -15.63 -39.72
N LEU A 180 15.64 -16.12 -38.64
CA LEU A 180 15.87 -17.55 -38.40
C LEU A 180 14.68 -18.27 -37.74
N ALA A 181 13.67 -17.54 -37.28
CA ALA A 181 12.52 -18.13 -36.63
C ALA A 181 11.65 -18.89 -37.64
N PRO A 182 11.22 -20.13 -37.34
CA PRO A 182 10.33 -20.89 -38.22
C PRO A 182 8.99 -20.14 -38.40
N PRO A 183 8.36 -20.21 -39.59
CA PRO A 183 7.10 -19.52 -39.84
C PRO A 183 6.01 -20.08 -38.91
N ALA A 184 5.54 -19.25 -37.99
CA ALA A 184 4.50 -19.63 -37.04
C ALA A 184 3.14 -19.68 -37.74
N LEU A 185 2.52 -20.86 -37.78
CA LEU A 185 1.21 -21.16 -38.42
C LEU A 185 -0.01 -20.58 -37.68
N THR A 186 0.15 -19.58 -36.81
CA THR A 186 -0.95 -19.08 -35.98
C THR A 186 -1.17 -17.59 -36.16
N ASN A 187 -2.33 -17.23 -36.73
CA ASN A 187 -2.94 -15.90 -36.68
C ASN A 187 -3.43 -15.58 -35.26
N ARG A 188 -2.51 -15.50 -34.28
CA ARG A 188 -2.82 -14.92 -32.97
C ARG A 188 -2.46 -13.44 -33.00
N ALA A 189 -3.43 -12.61 -32.65
CA ALA A 189 -3.22 -11.18 -32.47
C ALA A 189 -2.05 -10.94 -31.50
N ARG A 190 -1.06 -10.17 -31.93
CA ARG A 190 -0.02 -9.67 -31.03
C ARG A 190 -0.68 -8.61 -30.14
N VAL A 191 -0.53 -8.75 -28.82
CA VAL A 191 -0.91 -7.69 -27.88
C VAL A 191 0.18 -6.63 -27.93
N ASP A 192 -0.06 -5.56 -28.70
CA ASP A 192 0.81 -4.39 -28.68
C ASP A 192 0.72 -3.71 -27.31
N GLY A 193 1.85 -3.68 -26.60
CA GLY A 193 2.06 -2.82 -25.44
C GLY A 193 1.20 -3.16 -24.21
N THR A 194 1.85 -3.55 -23.13
CA THR A 194 1.20 -3.56 -21.82
C THR A 194 0.69 -2.15 -21.50
N THR A 195 -0.47 -2.07 -20.83
CA THR A 195 -1.04 -0.84 -20.28
C THR A 195 0.05 -0.06 -19.53
N GLN A 196 0.45 1.10 -20.04
CA GLN A 196 1.43 1.94 -19.36
C GLN A 196 0.82 2.40 -18.04
N SER A 197 1.46 2.06 -16.93
CA SER A 197 1.10 2.59 -15.62
C SER A 197 1.58 4.03 -15.56
N TYR A 198 0.66 4.98 -15.74
CA TYR A 198 0.93 6.41 -15.57
C TYR A 198 1.30 6.69 -14.11
N THR A 199 2.60 6.70 -13.84
CA THR A 199 3.16 7.03 -12.52
C THR A 199 3.36 8.55 -12.38
N ILE A 200 3.44 9.26 -13.51
CA ILE A 200 3.73 10.69 -13.59
C ILE A 200 2.49 11.39 -14.16
N VAL A 201 1.98 12.39 -13.45
CA VAL A 201 0.79 13.15 -13.84
C VAL A 201 1.22 14.46 -14.53
N PRO A 202 0.58 14.86 -15.64
CA PRO A 202 0.85 16.15 -16.28
C PRO A 202 0.39 17.31 -15.38
N ARG A 203 1.17 18.38 -15.35
CA ARG A 203 0.77 19.61 -14.65
C ARG A 203 -0.41 20.28 -15.37
N ASN A 204 -1.36 20.78 -14.59
CA ASN A 204 -2.46 21.57 -15.12
C ASN A 204 -1.95 22.98 -15.51
N ASN A 205 -1.82 23.24 -16.81
CA ASN A 205 -1.31 24.51 -17.34
C ASN A 205 -2.35 25.65 -17.33
N LEU A 206 -3.60 25.40 -16.91
CA LEU A 206 -4.66 26.42 -16.92
C LEU A 206 -4.40 27.58 -15.96
N ALA A 207 -3.67 27.35 -14.86
CA ALA A 207 -3.25 28.42 -13.95
C ALA A 207 -2.13 29.30 -14.55
N ALA A 208 -1.24 28.72 -15.36
CA ALA A 208 -0.18 29.47 -16.06
C ALA A 208 -0.76 30.41 -17.14
N GLN A 209 -1.94 30.09 -17.68
CA GLN A 209 -2.65 30.93 -18.65
C GLN A 209 -3.46 32.06 -17.99
N GLN A 210 -3.66 32.05 -16.66
CA GLN A 210 -4.36 33.13 -15.94
C GLN A 210 -3.47 34.32 -15.59
N ASP A 211 -2.14 34.21 -15.78
CA ASP A 211 -1.25 35.37 -15.68
C ASP A 211 -0.54 35.74 -17.00
N PRO A 212 -1.28 36.12 -18.06
CA PRO A 212 -0.70 36.83 -19.20
C PRO A 212 -0.43 38.31 -18.87
N LEU A 213 -0.58 38.73 -17.61
CA LEU A 213 -0.58 40.13 -17.19
C LEU A 213 0.52 40.48 -16.18
N ALA A 214 1.46 39.58 -15.91
CA ALA A 214 2.75 39.96 -15.33
C ALA A 214 3.71 40.58 -16.38
N GLY A 215 3.48 40.30 -17.68
CA GLY A 215 4.33 40.80 -18.78
C GLY A 215 3.79 42.03 -19.53
N ALA A 216 2.48 42.27 -19.50
CA ALA A 216 1.85 43.41 -20.16
C ALA A 216 1.42 44.44 -19.12
N ARG A 217 2.24 45.48 -18.93
CA ARG A 217 1.89 46.67 -18.13
C ARG A 217 0.49 47.13 -18.54
N ARG A 218 -0.47 47.11 -17.60
CA ARG A 218 -1.85 47.57 -17.84
C ARG A 218 -1.80 48.99 -18.42
N MET A 219 -2.27 49.15 -19.66
CA MET A 219 -2.41 50.44 -20.33
C MET A 219 -3.37 51.29 -19.51
N GLY A 220 -2.83 52.25 -18.75
CA GLY A 220 -3.56 53.02 -17.72
C GLY A 220 -2.75 53.27 -16.43
N ALA A 221 -1.72 52.46 -16.16
CA ALA A 221 -0.89 52.59 -14.95
C ALA A 221 -0.05 53.90 -14.88
N SER A 222 0.07 54.65 -15.99
CA SER A 222 0.84 55.91 -16.04
C SER A 222 0.18 57.05 -15.25
N GLY A 223 -1.15 57.01 -15.06
CA GLY A 223 -1.88 58.06 -14.35
C GLY A 223 -1.75 57.98 -12.82
N GLU A 224 -1.73 56.77 -12.26
CA GLU A 224 -1.67 56.56 -10.81
C GLU A 224 -0.29 56.92 -10.21
N ASP A 225 0.80 56.64 -10.92
CA ASP A 225 2.14 57.00 -10.47
C ASP A 225 2.39 58.52 -10.51
N ALA A 226 1.81 59.23 -11.47
CA ALA A 226 1.85 60.70 -11.53
C ALA A 226 1.12 61.32 -10.33
N PHE A 227 -0.08 60.81 -9.98
CA PHE A 227 -0.84 61.24 -8.80
C PHE A 227 -0.12 60.93 -7.49
N ARG A 228 0.49 59.75 -7.38
CA ARG A 228 1.24 59.34 -6.18
C ARG A 228 2.49 60.20 -5.98
N LYS A 229 3.16 60.60 -7.06
CA LYS A 229 4.32 61.52 -7.04
C LYS A 229 3.94 62.97 -6.70
N MET A 230 2.75 63.42 -7.12
CA MET A 230 2.23 64.76 -6.78
C MET A 230 1.86 64.85 -5.28
N LYS A 231 1.22 63.81 -4.73
CA LYS A 231 0.88 63.73 -3.30
C LYS A 231 2.12 63.69 -2.40
N ALA A 232 3.20 63.03 -2.84
CA ALA A 232 4.47 63.00 -2.12
C ALA A 232 5.16 64.38 -2.07
N ARG A 233 4.97 65.24 -3.08
CA ARG A 233 5.49 66.62 -3.09
C ARG A 233 4.69 67.58 -2.22
N GLY A 234 3.38 67.37 -2.06
CA GLY A 234 2.53 68.21 -1.21
C GLY A 234 2.77 68.06 0.30
N MET A 235 3.38 66.95 0.74
CA MET A 235 3.56 66.65 2.16
C MET A 235 4.89 67.17 2.76
N GLY A 236 5.75 67.82 1.97
CA GLY A 236 7.12 68.21 2.38
C GLY A 236 7.35 69.70 2.69
N GLY A 237 6.32 70.55 2.63
CA GLY A 237 6.49 72.03 2.61
C GLY A 237 5.99 72.80 3.83
N GLY A 238 6.07 72.25 5.05
CA GLY A 238 5.47 72.88 6.23
C GLY A 238 6.34 72.85 7.48
N ARG A 239 7.55 73.44 7.44
CA ARG A 239 8.29 73.81 8.67
C ARG A 239 9.30 74.93 8.40
N GLY A 240 9.02 76.12 8.91
CA GLY A 240 10.01 77.19 9.00
C GLY A 240 9.41 78.56 9.30
N GLY A 241 9.57 79.04 10.53
CA GLY A 241 9.54 80.48 10.84
C GLY A 241 8.56 80.92 11.92
N ARG A 242 8.96 80.81 13.20
CA ARG A 242 8.49 81.71 14.26
C ARG A 242 9.25 83.03 14.13
N ARG A 243 8.55 84.14 13.98
CA ARG A 243 8.66 85.42 14.70
C ARG A 243 7.94 86.52 13.92
#